data_AF-A0A6V7LX31-F1
#
_entry.id   AF-A0A6V7LX31-F1
#
_cell.length_a   1.000
_cell.length_b   1.000
_cell.length_c   1.000
_cell.angle_alpha   90.00
_cell.angle_beta   90.00
_cell.angle_gamma   90.00
#
_symmetry.space_group_name_H-M   'P 1'
#
loop_
_entity.id
_entity.type
_entity.pdbx_description
1 polymer ?
#
loop_
_entity_poly.entity_id
_entity_poly.type
_entity_poly.pdbx_seq_one_letter_code
_entity_poly.pdbx_strand_id
1 'polypeptide(L)'
;MIPPITHKELMQACMRVGNSKAPGMDHIPNIALKRQILALLPKGSKPPDDPSSWPPLCMLDTAGKILERVIRSRVEAAIGNSLEDNQYGFRKVRSTIDAINQVANTSKVAIAGTRWKGGTKEYCSLAALDVRNAFN
;
A
#
# COMPACT_ATOMS: atom_id res chain seq x y z
N MET A 1 18.99 -6.86 19.11
CA MET A 1 19.12 -5.41 19.37
C MET A 1 18.90 -4.67 18.05
N ILE A 2 18.04 -3.65 18.00
CA ILE A 2 17.80 -2.89 16.76
C ILE A 2 19.02 -1.99 16.51
N PRO A 3 19.66 -2.03 15.32
CA PRO A 3 20.83 -1.21 15.05
C PRO A 3 20.46 0.29 15.03
N PRO A 4 21.36 1.19 15.45
CA PRO A 4 21.11 2.63 15.37
C PRO A 4 20.89 3.07 13.91
N ILE A 5 20.12 4.15 13.71
CA ILE A 5 19.91 4.73 12.38
C ILE A 5 21.23 5.37 11.91
N THR A 6 21.70 4.94 10.74
CA THR A 6 22.93 5.48 10.16
C THR A 6 22.67 6.80 9.44
N HIS A 7 23.70 7.66 9.37
CA HIS A 7 23.61 8.91 8.61
C HIS A 7 23.25 8.67 7.13
N LYS A 8 23.74 7.58 6.54
CA LYS A 8 23.43 7.18 5.16
C LYS A 8 21.94 6.86 4.97
N GLU A 9 21.35 6.06 5.85
CA GLU A 9 19.91 5.74 5.80
C GLU A 9 19.06 7.00 5.95
N LEU A 10 19.46 7.89 6.86
CA LEU A 10 18.78 9.16 7.07
C LEU A 10 18.81 10.02 5.80
N MET A 11 19.99 10.23 5.20
CA MET A 11 20.13 11.01 3.97
C MET A 11 19.35 10.41 2.80
N GLN A 12 19.36 9.08 2.64
CA GLN A 12 18.57 8.40 1.62
C GLN A 12 17.05 8.54 1.83
N ALA A 13 16.60 8.60 3.09
CA ALA A 13 15.20 8.85 3.40
C ALA A 13 14.83 10.31 3.09
N CYS A 14 15.65 11.27 3.51
CA CYS A 14 15.44 12.71 3.26
C CYS A 14 15.33 13.04 1.77
N MET A 15 16.25 12.54 0.93
CA MET A 15 16.26 12.81 -0.53
C MET A 15 14.99 12.33 -1.25
N ARG A 16 14.24 11.40 -0.65
CA ARG A 16 13.03 10.81 -1.25
C ARG A 16 11.75 11.44 -0.75
N VAL A 17 11.83 12.37 0.21
CA VAL A 17 10.68 13.16 0.66
C VAL A 17 10.51 14.33 -0.30
N GLY A 18 9.51 14.24 -1.18
CA GLY A 18 9.25 15.28 -2.16
C GLY A 18 8.76 16.59 -1.52
N ASN A 19 9.21 17.73 -2.05
CA ASN A 19 8.88 19.06 -1.52
C ASN A 19 7.38 19.39 -1.61
N SER A 20 6.67 18.81 -2.57
CA SER A 20 5.24 19.08 -2.83
C SER A 20 4.26 18.16 -2.07
N LYS A 21 4.73 17.38 -1.08
CA LYS A 21 3.81 16.57 -0.26
C LYS A 21 3.05 17.48 0.70
N ALA A 22 1.79 17.13 0.95
CA ALA A 22 0.94 17.88 1.87
C ALA A 22 1.62 18.06 3.24
N PRO A 23 1.63 19.29 3.78
CA PRO A 23 2.16 19.60 5.11
C PRO A 23 1.30 18.93 6.21
N GLY A 24 1.86 18.83 7.43
CA GLY A 24 1.13 18.34 8.62
C GLY A 24 0.24 19.43 9.25
N MET A 25 -0.11 19.31 10.55
CA MET A 25 -0.85 20.38 11.31
C MET A 25 -0.09 21.66 11.40
N ASP A 26 1.21 21.49 11.43
CA ASP A 26 2.17 22.54 11.58
C ASP A 26 2.04 23.56 10.44
N HIS A 27 1.40 23.20 9.32
CA HIS A 27 1.41 23.95 8.06
C HIS A 27 2.83 24.23 7.57
N ILE A 28 3.80 23.55 8.19
CA ILE A 28 5.19 23.69 7.87
C ILE A 28 5.38 22.81 6.65
N PRO A 29 5.76 23.38 5.50
CA PRO A 29 6.01 22.59 4.31
C PRO A 29 7.09 21.56 4.63
N ASN A 30 7.25 20.54 3.80
CA ASN A 30 8.38 19.60 3.96
C ASN A 30 9.75 20.29 4.05
N ILE A 31 9.83 21.56 3.68
CA ILE A 31 10.98 22.43 3.83
C ILE A 31 11.31 22.84 5.28
N ALA A 32 10.45 22.67 6.30
CA ALA A 32 10.68 23.28 7.62
C ALA A 32 10.26 22.48 8.92
N LEU A 33 9.59 21.31 8.86
CA LEU A 33 9.48 20.27 9.91
C LEU A 33 8.88 20.56 11.36
N LYS A 34 7.61 20.13 11.65
CA LYS A 34 7.09 19.26 12.78
C LYS A 34 5.83 19.66 13.64
N ARG A 35 4.63 19.12 13.34
CA ARG A 35 3.58 18.34 14.12
C ARG A 35 2.17 18.30 13.42
N GLN A 36 1.22 17.42 13.80
CA GLN A 36 0.34 16.55 12.92
C GLN A 36 -1.20 16.83 12.79
N ILE A 37 -1.80 17.00 11.58
CA ILE A 37 -3.26 17.22 11.29
C ILE A 37 -3.91 15.90 10.87
N LEU A 38 -5.12 15.66 11.36
CA LEU A 38 -6.07 14.71 10.78
C LEU A 38 -6.71 15.35 9.54
N ALA A 39 -6.34 14.91 8.34
CA ALA A 39 -7.00 15.36 7.11
C ALA A 39 -8.11 14.37 6.74
N LEU A 40 -9.34 14.86 6.80
CA LEU A 40 -10.49 14.15 6.30
C LEU A 40 -10.62 14.45 4.80
N LEU A 41 -10.28 13.48 3.95
CA LEU A 41 -10.55 13.57 2.52
C LEU A 41 -11.85 12.82 2.23
N PRO A 42 -12.87 13.45 1.63
CA PRO A 42 -14.13 12.77 1.37
C PRO A 42 -13.90 11.64 0.38
N LYS A 43 -14.37 10.43 0.71
CA LYS A 43 -14.24 9.27 -0.18
C LYS A 43 -15.53 9.08 -0.98
N GLY A 44 -15.48 9.44 -2.26
CA GLY A 44 -16.57 9.21 -3.21
C GLY A 44 -17.80 10.11 -3.00
N SER A 45 -18.97 9.65 -3.44
CA SER A 45 -20.24 10.39 -3.41
C SER A 45 -21.08 10.16 -2.15
N LYS A 46 -20.45 9.82 -1.02
CA LYS A 46 -21.17 9.60 0.24
C LYS A 46 -21.57 10.94 0.88
N PRO A 47 -22.69 11.01 1.61
CA PRO A 47 -23.12 12.24 2.29
C PRO A 47 -22.04 12.74 3.26
N PRO A 48 -21.68 14.04 3.25
CA PRO A 48 -20.64 14.58 4.13
C PRO A 48 -20.95 14.43 5.62
N ASP A 49 -22.22 14.22 5.97
CA ASP A 49 -22.72 14.07 7.34
C ASP A 49 -22.51 12.67 7.93
N ASP A 50 -22.11 11.68 7.13
CA ASP A 50 -21.76 10.34 7.62
C ASP A 50 -20.27 10.28 8.00
N PRO A 51 -19.91 9.95 9.26
CA PRO A 51 -18.51 9.73 9.67
C PRO A 51 -17.76 8.71 8.80
N SER A 52 -18.49 7.76 8.16
CA SER A 52 -17.95 6.77 7.23
C SER A 52 -17.55 7.34 5.86
N SER A 53 -17.88 8.60 5.59
CA SER A 53 -17.49 9.37 4.39
C SER A 53 -16.06 9.86 4.44
N TRP A 54 -15.45 9.83 5.63
CA TRP A 54 -14.12 10.37 5.89
C TRP A 54 -13.18 9.25 6.38
N PRO A 55 -12.36 8.63 5.51
CA PRO A 55 -11.24 7.83 5.99
C PRO A 55 -10.30 8.73 6.80
N PRO A 56 -9.96 8.37 8.04
CA PRO A 56 -8.98 9.14 8.81
C PRO A 56 -7.60 8.94 8.16
N LEU A 57 -7.14 9.94 7.40
CA LEU A 57 -5.76 9.97 6.92
C LEU A 57 -4.92 10.77 7.92
N CYS A 58 -4.03 10.07 8.61
CA CYS A 58 -3.06 10.69 9.50
C CYS A 58 -1.89 11.23 8.68
N MET A 59 -1.83 12.55 8.46
CA MET A 59 -0.71 13.16 7.77
C MET A 59 0.46 13.39 8.74
N LEU A 60 1.47 12.52 8.67
CA LEU A 60 2.69 12.70 9.45
C LEU A 60 3.42 13.99 9.05
N ASP A 61 4.07 14.61 10.05
CA ASP A 61 5.06 15.65 9.77
C ASP A 61 6.25 15.07 8.99
N THR A 62 7.09 15.95 8.46
CA THR A 62 8.20 15.56 7.58
C THR A 62 9.18 14.60 8.24
N ALA A 63 9.41 14.68 9.55
CA ALA A 63 10.32 13.77 10.21
C ALA A 63 9.65 12.45 10.54
N GLY A 64 8.35 12.46 10.82
CA GLY A 64 7.54 11.26 10.84
C GLY A 64 7.64 10.54 9.50
N LYS A 65 7.50 11.27 8.38
CA LYS A 65 7.69 10.72 7.02
C LYS A 65 9.12 10.19 6.79
N ILE A 66 10.15 10.89 7.28
CA ILE A 66 11.56 10.44 7.19
C ILE A 66 11.76 9.16 8.01
N LEU A 67 11.32 9.15 9.26
CA LEU A 67 11.43 8.01 10.17
C LEU A 67 10.67 6.80 9.64
N GLU A 68 9.42 6.98 9.20
CA GLU A 68 8.62 5.94 8.56
C GLU A 68 9.35 5.38 7.32
N ARG A 69 10.02 6.23 6.55
CA ARG A 69 10.79 5.79 5.38
C ARG A 69 12.03 4.98 5.75
N VAL A 70 12.72 5.33 6.83
CA VAL A 70 13.82 4.51 7.37
C VAL A 70 13.29 3.17 7.86
N ILE A 71 12.23 3.17 8.66
CA ILE A 71 11.59 1.96 9.18
C ILE A 71 11.15 1.05 8.02
N ARG A 72 10.41 1.59 7.05
CA ARG A 72 9.99 0.84 5.85
C ARG A 72 11.19 0.21 5.14
N SER A 73 12.26 0.95 4.93
CA SER A 73 13.46 0.42 4.24
C SER A 73 14.09 -0.75 4.99
N ARG A 74 14.09 -0.69 6.33
CA ARG A 74 14.62 -1.76 7.18
C ARG A 74 13.70 -2.97 7.22
N VAL A 75 12.39 -2.75 7.31
CA VAL A 75 11.38 -3.82 7.26
C VAL A 75 11.42 -4.53 5.91
N GLU A 76 11.48 -3.79 4.79
CA GLU A 76 11.63 -4.37 3.46
C GLU A 76 12.91 -5.21 3.34
N ALA A 77 14.03 -4.74 3.90
CA ALA A 77 15.29 -5.49 3.89
C ALA A 77 15.23 -6.74 4.78
N ALA A 78 14.53 -6.68 5.91
CA ALA A 78 14.38 -7.80 6.84
C ALA A 78 13.42 -8.88 6.31
N ILE A 79 12.34 -8.47 5.65
CA ILE A 79 11.41 -9.38 4.97
C ILE A 79 12.08 -9.97 3.71
N GLY A 80 12.87 -9.17 2.98
CA GLY A 80 13.55 -9.62 1.77
C GLY A 80 12.58 -10.19 0.75
N ASN A 81 12.81 -11.45 0.34
CA ASN A 81 11.96 -12.19 -0.59
C ASN A 81 11.02 -13.19 0.09
N SER A 82 10.79 -13.07 1.40
CA SER A 82 9.96 -14.03 2.15
C SER A 82 8.46 -13.87 1.92
N LEU A 83 8.03 -12.92 1.07
CA LEU A 83 6.62 -12.72 0.73
C LEU A 83 6.21 -13.66 -0.39
N GLU A 84 5.03 -14.26 -0.25
CA GLU A 84 4.41 -15.09 -1.28
C GLU A 84 4.31 -14.35 -2.62
N ASP A 85 4.47 -15.07 -3.72
CA ASP A 85 4.45 -14.47 -5.06
C ASP A 85 3.10 -13.84 -5.43
N ASN A 86 2.03 -14.32 -4.82
CA ASN A 86 0.66 -13.83 -5.01
C ASN A 86 0.35 -12.59 -4.15
N GLN A 87 1.32 -12.03 -3.42
CA GLN A 87 1.19 -10.77 -2.69
C GLN A 87 1.69 -9.59 -3.52
N TYR A 88 0.75 -8.76 -3.97
CA TYR A 88 1.01 -7.64 -4.88
C TYR A 88 0.94 -6.26 -4.22
N GLY A 89 0.21 -6.15 -3.10
CA GLY A 89 0.02 -4.87 -2.41
C GLY A 89 1.31 -4.31 -1.84
N PHE A 90 1.57 -3.02 -2.09
CA PHE A 90 2.69 -2.26 -1.51
C PHE A 90 4.09 -2.89 -1.69
N ARG A 91 4.27 -3.73 -2.72
CA ARG A 91 5.53 -4.45 -2.99
C ARG A 91 6.24 -3.85 -4.20
N LYS A 92 7.56 -3.69 -4.10
CA LYS A 92 8.39 -3.24 -5.23
C LYS A 92 8.27 -4.20 -6.40
N VAL A 93 8.24 -3.66 -7.62
CA VAL A 93 8.17 -4.44 -8.88
C VAL A 93 6.89 -5.27 -9.03
N ARG A 94 5.89 -5.07 -8.17
CA ARG A 94 4.56 -5.68 -8.28
C ARG A 94 3.50 -4.60 -8.28
N SER A 95 2.43 -4.81 -9.02
CA SER A 95 1.35 -3.85 -9.22
C SER A 95 -0.01 -4.54 -9.23
N THR A 96 -1.08 -3.74 -9.14
CA THR A 96 -2.46 -4.23 -9.31
C THR A 96 -2.69 -4.88 -10.68
N ILE A 97 -1.98 -4.40 -11.71
CA ILE A 97 -2.06 -4.97 -13.06
C ILE A 97 -1.54 -6.41 -13.06
N ASP A 98 -0.44 -6.69 -12.35
CA ASP A 98 0.12 -8.04 -12.24
C ASP A 98 -0.86 -8.99 -11.56
N ALA A 99 -1.51 -8.54 -10.49
CA ALA A 99 -2.54 -9.33 -9.78
C ALA A 99 -3.73 -9.68 -10.69
N ILE A 100 -4.24 -8.69 -11.44
CA ILE A 100 -5.34 -8.88 -12.39
C ILE A 100 -4.94 -9.86 -13.50
N ASN A 101 -3.74 -9.68 -14.05
CA ASN A 101 -3.21 -10.56 -15.10
C ASN A 101 -3.08 -12.00 -14.61
N GLN A 102 -2.64 -12.21 -13.37
CA GLN A 102 -2.56 -13.55 -12.80
C GLN A 102 -3.95 -14.22 -12.74
N VAL A 103 -4.94 -13.54 -12.15
CA VAL A 103 -6.31 -14.09 -12.04
C VAL A 103 -6.91 -14.36 -13.43
N ALA A 104 -6.73 -13.43 -14.37
CA ALA A 104 -7.23 -13.58 -15.73
C ALA A 104 -6.57 -14.76 -16.48
N ASN A 105 -5.26 -14.93 -16.33
CA ASN A 105 -4.52 -16.03 -16.96
C ASN A 105 -4.90 -17.39 -16.35
N THR A 106 -4.98 -17.49 -15.02
CA THR A 106 -5.46 -18.69 -14.34
C THR A 106 -6.85 -19.07 -14.82
N SER A 107 -7.75 -18.10 -14.95
CA SER A 107 -9.12 -18.33 -15.46
C SER A 107 -9.09 -18.83 -16.90
N LYS A 108 -8.27 -18.21 -17.78
CA LYS A 108 -8.14 -18.63 -19.18
C LYS A 108 -7.63 -20.07 -19.31
N VAL A 109 -6.62 -20.44 -18.53
CA VAL A 109 -6.05 -21.79 -18.55
C VAL A 109 -7.08 -22.84 -18.11
N ALA A 110 -7.77 -22.58 -16.99
CA ALA A 110 -8.77 -23.50 -16.44
C ALA A 110 -9.94 -23.76 -17.42
N ILE A 111 -10.37 -22.74 -18.18
CA ILE A 111 -11.50 -22.88 -19.12
C ILE A 111 -11.09 -23.33 -20.53
N ALA A 112 -9.79 -23.42 -20.83
CA ALA A 112 -9.26 -23.76 -22.15
C ALA A 112 -9.54 -25.23 -22.56
N GLY A 113 -9.92 -26.08 -21.59
CA GLY A 113 -10.27 -27.47 -21.83
C GLY A 113 -11.55 -27.64 -22.65
N THR A 114 -11.81 -28.89 -23.02
CA THR A 114 -12.92 -29.27 -23.92
C THR A 114 -14.14 -29.73 -23.13
N ARG A 115 -15.35 -29.37 -23.60
CA ARG A 115 -16.63 -29.60 -22.89
C ARG A 115 -17.27 -30.92 -23.33
N TRP A 116 -16.78 -32.04 -22.80
CA TRP A 116 -17.35 -33.39 -23.00
C TRP A 116 -17.10 -34.27 -21.76
N LYS A 117 -17.75 -35.43 -21.70
CA LYS A 117 -17.62 -36.37 -20.57
C LYS A 117 -16.20 -36.93 -20.52
N GLY A 118 -15.41 -36.50 -19.52
CA GLY A 118 -13.97 -36.79 -19.42
C GLY A 118 -13.06 -35.68 -19.97
N GLY A 119 -13.61 -34.54 -20.39
CA GLY A 119 -12.84 -33.38 -20.84
C GLY A 119 -12.19 -32.61 -19.68
N THR A 120 -11.19 -31.79 -20.02
CA THR A 120 -10.32 -31.07 -19.07
C THR A 120 -10.83 -29.68 -18.68
N LYS A 121 -12.06 -29.31 -19.08
CA LYS A 121 -12.59 -27.98 -18.80
C LYS A 121 -12.97 -27.86 -17.33
N GLU A 122 -12.36 -26.91 -16.63
CA GLU A 122 -12.64 -26.63 -15.23
C GLU A 122 -13.65 -25.49 -15.08
N TYR A 123 -14.32 -25.45 -13.92
CA TYR A 123 -15.16 -24.32 -13.52
C TYR A 123 -14.35 -23.37 -12.63
N CYS A 124 -14.33 -22.08 -12.97
CA CYS A 124 -13.70 -21.06 -12.13
C CYS A 124 -14.74 -20.35 -11.27
N SER A 125 -14.46 -20.25 -9.98
CA SER A 125 -15.18 -19.38 -9.05
C SER A 125 -14.21 -18.37 -8.44
N LEU A 126 -14.66 -17.14 -8.23
CA LEU A 126 -13.89 -16.08 -7.60
C LEU A 126 -14.60 -15.67 -6.31
N ALA A 127 -13.90 -15.79 -5.19
CA ALA A 127 -14.32 -15.24 -3.91
C ALA A 127 -13.50 -13.97 -3.63
N ALA A 128 -14.18 -12.82 -3.55
CA ALA A 128 -13.56 -11.56 -3.18
C ALA A 128 -13.80 -11.29 -1.69
N LEU A 129 -12.72 -11.13 -0.92
CA LEU A 129 -12.76 -10.83 0.50
C LEU A 129 -12.16 -9.45 0.74
N ASP A 130 -12.84 -8.63 1.53
CA ASP A 130 -12.36 -7.31 1.95
C ASP A 130 -12.39 -7.22 3.47
N VAL A 131 -11.27 -6.77 4.06
CA VAL A 131 -11.16 -6.58 5.50
C VAL A 131 -11.62 -5.16 5.80
N ARG A 132 -12.80 -5.05 6.43
CA ARG A 132 -13.29 -3.76 6.93
C ARG A 132 -12.25 -3.20 7.91
N ASN A 133 -11.86 -1.95 7.71
CA ASN A 133 -11.04 -1.20 8.66
C ASN A 133 -9.58 -1.66 8.81
N ALA A 134 -8.94 -2.18 7.75
CA ALA A 134 -7.60 -2.80 7.80
C ALA A 134 -6.43 -1.93 8.33
N PHE A 135 -6.62 -0.62 8.53
CA PHE A 135 -5.58 0.33 8.98
C PHE A 135 -5.97 1.15 10.22
N ASN A 136 -7.11 0.84 10.82
CA ASN A 136 -7.67 1.55 11.97
C ASN A 136 -7.71 0.63 13.19
#